data_AF-T1A553-F1
#
_entry.id   AF-T1A553-F1
#
_cell.length_a   1.000
_cell.length_b   1.000
_cell.length_c   1.000
_cell.angle_alpha   90.00
_cell.angle_beta   90.00
_cell.angle_gamma   90.00
#
_symmetry.space_group_name_H-M   'P 1'
#
loop_
_entity.id
_entity.type
_entity.pdbx_description
1 polymer ?
#
loop_
_entity_poly.entity_id
_entity_poly.type
_entity_poly.pdbx_seq_one_letter_code
_entity_poly.pdbx_strand_id
1 'polypeptide(L)'
;GGEWAAVYAEFERLRRPSAAAIARMALENYEEMRASVREADFQRRKRLAFELERRFPERFIPRYSMVMFHPEISYRDAQRRGAIQASIIEQLDRARTADGGIDYALADRLVRARLAVPIGRDPDARTS
;
A
#
# COMPACT_ATOMS: atom_id res chain seq x y z
N GLY A 1 29.00 -20.54 -9.82
CA GLY A 1 27.55 -20.27 -9.79
C GLY A 1 26.80 -20.95 -8.64
N GLY A 2 27.44 -21.23 -7.49
CA GLY A 2 26.80 -21.93 -6.37
C GLY A 2 26.31 -21.04 -5.21
N GLU A 3 26.86 -19.83 -5.06
CA GLU A 3 26.51 -18.96 -3.93
C GLU A 3 25.12 -18.31 -4.07
N TRP A 4 24.71 -17.97 -5.29
CA TRP A 4 23.40 -17.34 -5.53
C TRP A 4 22.22 -18.26 -5.23
N ALA A 5 22.35 -19.56 -5.51
CA ALA A 5 21.31 -20.55 -5.19
C ALA A 5 21.21 -20.78 -3.67
N ALA A 6 22.32 -20.73 -2.94
CA ALA A 6 22.35 -20.87 -1.49
C ALA A 6 21.74 -19.66 -0.77
N VAL A 7 22.03 -18.45 -1.25
CA VAL A 7 21.44 -17.20 -0.72
C VAL A 7 19.93 -17.15 -0.97
N TYR A 8 19.47 -17.59 -2.16
CA TYR A 8 18.04 -17.69 -2.46
C TYR A 8 17.33 -18.73 -1.58
N ALA A 9 17.92 -19.92 -1.43
CA ALA A 9 17.34 -21.00 -0.62
C ALA A 9 17.24 -20.61 0.86
N GLU A 10 18.25 -19.93 1.41
CA GLU A 10 18.24 -19.49 2.81
C GLU A 10 17.27 -18.33 3.05
N PHE A 11 17.16 -17.40 2.08
CA PHE A 11 16.17 -16.32 2.11
C PHE A 11 14.72 -16.86 2.05
N GLU A 12 14.49 -17.90 1.25
CA GLU A 12 13.18 -18.52 1.08
C GLU A 12 12.78 -19.37 2.31
N ARG A 13 13.75 -20.06 2.92
CA ARG A 13 13.58 -20.89 4.12
C ARG A 13 13.23 -20.07 5.36
N LEU A 14 13.82 -18.88 5.51
CA LEU A 14 13.55 -17.98 6.65
C LEU A 14 12.18 -17.28 6.57
N ARG A 15 11.61 -17.10 5.37
CA ARG A 15 10.38 -16.29 5.18
C ARG A 15 9.08 -17.09 5.09
N ARG A 16 9.10 -18.35 4.63
CA ARG A 16 7.88 -19.16 4.43
C ARG A 16 7.07 -19.44 5.72
N PRO A 17 7.68 -19.87 6.84
CA PRO A 17 6.91 -20.22 8.04
C PRO A 17 6.25 -19.00 8.72
N SER A 18 6.89 -17.83 8.63
CA SER A 18 6.46 -16.59 9.29
C SER A 18 5.31 -15.90 8.55
N ALA A 19 5.27 -15.98 7.21
CA ALA A 19 4.23 -15.35 6.41
C ALA A 19 2.84 -16.01 6.59
N ALA A 20 2.79 -17.34 6.69
CA ALA A 20 1.54 -18.07 6.89
C ALA A 20 0.94 -17.81 8.29
N ALA A 21 1.78 -17.69 9.32
CA ALA A 21 1.35 -17.37 10.68
C ALA A 21 0.81 -15.93 10.79
N ILE A 22 1.45 -14.96 10.13
CA ILE A 22 0.99 -13.56 10.09
C ILE A 22 -0.33 -13.43 9.30
N ALA A 23 -0.48 -14.15 8.19
CA ALA A 23 -1.71 -14.14 7.42
C ALA A 23 -2.89 -14.73 8.21
N ARG A 24 -2.65 -15.80 8.98
CA ARG A 24 -3.66 -16.39 9.87
C ARG A 24 -4.03 -15.47 11.03
N MET A 25 -3.06 -14.86 11.69
CA MET A 25 -3.32 -13.87 12.75
C MET A 25 -4.04 -12.61 12.21
N ALA A 26 -3.77 -12.20 10.98
CA ALA A 26 -4.47 -11.10 10.33
C ALA A 26 -5.93 -11.45 9.98
N LEU A 27 -6.20 -12.73 9.68
CA LEU A 27 -7.56 -13.24 9.45
C LEU A 27 -8.36 -13.31 10.76
N GLU A 28 -7.75 -13.80 11.83
CA GLU A 28 -8.35 -13.88 13.17
C GLU A 28 -8.67 -12.47 13.72
N ASN A 29 -7.78 -11.49 13.49
CA ASN A 29 -8.02 -10.08 13.86
C ASN A 29 -9.13 -9.42 13.02
N TYR A 30 -9.31 -9.86 11.77
CA TYR A 30 -10.37 -9.38 10.87
C TYR A 30 -11.76 -9.87 11.30
N GLU A 31 -11.87 -11.09 11.85
CA GLU A 31 -13.14 -11.65 12.35
C GLU A 31 -13.62 -10.99 13.65
N GLU A 32 -12.70 -10.45 14.46
CA GLU A 32 -12.97 -9.82 15.77
C GLU A 32 -13.54 -8.37 15.66
N MET A 33 -13.36 -7.68 14.52
CA MET A 33 -13.78 -6.27 14.32
C MET A 33 -15.20 -6.09 13.72
N ARG A 34 -15.91 -7.20 13.55
CA ARG A 34 -17.19 -7.38 12.84
C ARG A 34 -18.42 -6.84 13.62
N ALA A 35 -18.55 -5.52 13.76
CA ALA A 35 -19.82 -4.89 14.17
C ALA A 35 -20.27 -3.84 13.12
N SER A 36 -20.77 -4.39 12.01
CA SER A 36 -21.59 -3.84 10.90
C SER A 36 -21.38 -2.41 10.37
N VAL A 37 -21.30 -1.35 11.19
CA VAL A 37 -21.05 0.02 10.71
C VAL A 37 -19.59 0.20 10.31
N ARG A 38 -18.67 -0.41 11.07
CA ARG A 38 -17.24 -0.41 10.76
C ARG A 38 -16.94 -1.15 9.45
N GLU A 39 -17.76 -2.12 9.09
CA GLU A 39 -17.64 -2.89 7.85
C GLU A 39 -17.95 -2.02 6.62
N ALA A 40 -19.04 -1.24 6.64
CA ALA A 40 -19.42 -0.40 5.51
C ALA A 40 -18.36 0.68 5.20
N ASP A 41 -17.82 1.32 6.25
CA ASP A 41 -16.74 2.30 6.12
C ASP A 41 -15.40 1.67 5.75
N PHE A 42 -15.12 0.48 6.28
CA PHE A 42 -13.93 -0.28 5.90
C PHE A 42 -13.97 -0.68 4.43
N GLN A 43 -15.10 -1.24 3.97
CA GLN A 43 -15.28 -1.65 2.58
C GLN A 43 -15.27 -0.45 1.63
N ARG A 44 -15.87 0.69 2.02
CA ARG A 44 -15.78 1.95 1.25
C ARG A 44 -14.34 2.42 1.11
N ARG A 45 -13.59 2.48 2.21
CA ARG A 45 -12.18 2.91 2.20
C ARG A 45 -11.29 1.92 1.44
N LYS A 46 -11.58 0.63 1.51
CA LYS A 46 -10.88 -0.41 0.73
C LYS A 46 -11.13 -0.27 -0.77
N ARG A 47 -12.38 -0.02 -1.19
CA ARG A 47 -12.71 0.31 -2.60
C ARG A 47 -11.99 1.57 -3.07
N LEU A 48 -11.96 2.61 -2.25
CA LEU A 48 -11.23 3.84 -2.55
C LEU A 48 -9.72 3.57 -2.69
N ALA A 49 -9.13 2.75 -1.82
CA ALA A 49 -7.72 2.35 -1.92
C ALA A 49 -7.42 1.64 -3.25
N PHE A 50 -8.27 0.70 -3.66
CA PHE A 50 -8.12 0.00 -4.95
C PHE A 50 -8.24 0.96 -6.15
N GLU A 51 -9.19 1.89 -6.13
CA GLU A 51 -9.32 2.88 -7.21
C GLU A 51 -8.11 3.82 -7.28
N LEU A 52 -7.55 4.22 -6.13
CA LEU A 52 -6.33 5.03 -6.08
C LEU A 52 -5.11 4.25 -6.57
N GLU A 53 -5.00 2.97 -6.23
CA GLU A 53 -3.96 2.09 -6.77
C GLU A 53 -4.05 1.99 -8.29
N ARG A 54 -5.24 1.72 -8.83
CA ARG A 54 -5.47 1.65 -10.29
C ARG A 54 -5.13 2.95 -11.00
N ARG A 55 -5.45 4.10 -10.38
CA ARG A 55 -5.23 5.42 -10.99
C ARG A 55 -3.80 5.94 -10.83
N PHE A 56 -3.11 5.54 -9.78
CA PHE A 56 -1.77 6.01 -9.45
C PHE A 56 -0.82 4.83 -9.18
N PRO A 57 -0.64 3.90 -10.15
CA PRO A 57 0.03 2.63 -9.91
C PRO A 57 1.49 2.76 -9.46
N GLU A 58 2.17 3.87 -9.78
CA GLU A 58 3.56 4.11 -9.35
C GLU A 58 3.66 4.84 -8.00
N ARG A 59 2.55 5.36 -7.46
CA ARG A 59 2.58 6.24 -6.28
C ARG A 59 1.77 5.67 -5.13
N PHE A 60 0.59 5.12 -5.43
CA PHE A 60 -0.36 4.58 -4.48
C PHE A 60 -0.32 3.04 -4.46
N ILE A 61 0.84 2.49 -4.10
CA ILE A 61 1.07 1.04 -4.05
C ILE A 61 0.71 0.50 -2.66
N PRO A 62 0.01 -0.63 -2.53
CA PRO A 62 -0.27 -1.25 -1.23
C PRO A 62 1.01 -1.52 -0.44
N ARG A 63 0.97 -1.28 0.88
CA ARG A 63 2.15 -1.47 1.76
C ARG A 63 2.76 -2.88 1.68
N TYR A 64 1.93 -3.90 1.53
CA TYR A 64 2.41 -5.26 1.31
C TYR A 64 3.23 -5.37 0.03
N SER A 65 2.75 -4.79 -1.07
CA SER A 65 3.47 -4.79 -2.35
C SER A 65 4.80 -4.03 -2.25
N MET A 66 4.81 -2.87 -1.59
CA MET A 66 6.05 -2.12 -1.30
C MET A 66 7.10 -2.98 -0.57
N VAL A 67 6.69 -3.81 0.41
CA VAL A 67 7.61 -4.63 1.20
C VAL A 67 8.07 -5.89 0.45
N MET A 68 7.19 -6.48 -0.36
CA MET A 68 7.43 -7.79 -0.96
C MET A 68 8.08 -7.72 -2.34
N PHE A 69 7.79 -6.67 -3.10
CA PHE A 69 8.13 -6.59 -4.52
C PHE A 69 9.01 -5.38 -4.87
N HIS A 70 9.24 -4.47 -3.90
CA HIS A 70 10.08 -3.28 -4.08
C HIS A 70 11.23 -3.28 -3.05
N PRO A 71 12.29 -4.07 -3.29
CA PRO A 71 13.42 -4.16 -2.36
C PRO A 71 14.16 -2.83 -2.15
N GLU A 72 13.99 -1.87 -3.07
CA GLU A 72 14.50 -0.51 -2.96
C GLU A 72 13.78 0.34 -1.89
N ILE A 73 12.62 -0.09 -1.41
CA ILE A 73 11.84 0.62 -0.40
C ILE A 73 12.17 0.06 0.98
N SER A 74 12.76 0.88 1.86
CA SER A 74 12.98 0.48 3.25
C SER A 74 11.65 0.26 4.00
N TYR A 75 11.63 -0.59 5.03
CA TYR A 75 10.46 -0.75 5.90
C TYR A 75 9.96 0.58 6.48
N ARG A 76 10.89 1.48 6.83
CA ARG A 76 10.58 2.82 7.32
C ARG A 76 9.86 3.66 6.27
N ASP A 77 10.30 3.61 5.02
CA ASP A 77 9.65 4.31 3.91
C ASP A 77 8.28 3.71 3.59
N ALA A 78 8.15 2.39 3.56
CA ALA A 78 6.87 1.70 3.37
C ALA A 78 5.86 2.07 4.47
N GLN A 79 6.31 2.15 5.72
CA GLN A 79 5.48 2.60 6.85
C GLN A 79 5.05 4.07 6.68
N ARG A 80 5.99 4.97 6.35
CA ARG A 80 5.70 6.40 6.11
C ARG A 80 4.70 6.59 4.96
N ARG A 81 4.93 5.94 3.82
CA ARG A 81 4.03 5.99 2.66
C ARG A 81 2.66 5.43 2.99
N GLY A 82 2.58 4.32 3.74
CA GLY A 82 1.33 3.74 4.22
C GLY A 82 0.51 4.70 5.09
N ALA A 83 1.17 5.45 6.00
CA ALA A 83 0.49 6.47 6.81
C ALA A 83 -0.06 7.63 5.97
N ILE A 84 0.70 8.06 4.96
CA ILE A 84 0.26 9.09 4.00
C ILE A 84 -0.95 8.59 3.20
N GLN A 85 -0.89 7.38 2.67
CA GLN A 85 -1.99 6.74 1.93
C GLN A 85 -3.27 6.66 2.76
N ALA A 86 -3.16 6.24 4.03
CA ALA A 86 -4.29 6.20 4.96
C ALA A 86 -4.92 7.59 5.17
N SER A 87 -4.11 8.63 5.35
CA SER A 87 -4.59 10.01 5.47
C SER A 87 -5.28 10.51 4.19
N ILE A 88 -4.76 10.16 3.01
CA ILE A 88 -5.38 10.51 1.73
C ILE A 88 -6.75 9.84 1.57
N ILE A 89 -6.84 8.53 1.88
CA ILE A 89 -8.10 7.79 1.86
C ILE A 89 -9.12 8.44 2.78
N GLU A 90 -8.73 8.78 4.00
CA GLU A 90 -9.62 9.40 4.97
C GLU A 90 -10.13 10.78 4.51
N GLN A 91 -9.26 11.61 3.93
CA GLN A 91 -9.66 12.91 3.40
C GLN A 91 -10.62 12.79 2.22
N LEU A 92 -10.31 11.92 1.26
CA LEU A 92 -11.17 11.68 0.10
C LEU A 92 -12.50 11.02 0.48
N ASP A 93 -12.49 10.17 1.50
CA ASP A 93 -13.71 9.51 1.98
C ASP A 93 -14.69 10.50 2.63
N ARG A 94 -14.17 11.58 3.24
CA ARG A 94 -14.96 12.71 3.78
C ARG A 94 -15.34 13.73 2.70
N ALA A 95 -14.43 14.02 1.77
CA ALA A 95 -14.62 15.01 0.71
C ALA A 95 -15.29 14.42 -0.55
N ARG A 96 -16.28 13.55 -0.36
CA ARG A 96 -17.02 12.96 -1.47
C ARG A 96 -17.77 14.04 -2.25
N THR A 97 -17.91 13.83 -3.55
CA THR A 97 -18.67 14.72 -4.43
C THR A 97 -20.15 14.71 -4.06
N ALA A 98 -20.94 15.65 -4.58
CA ALA A 98 -22.36 15.78 -4.26
C ALA A 98 -23.19 14.51 -4.60
N ASP A 99 -22.75 13.74 -5.60
CA ASP A 99 -23.28 12.44 -6.00
C ASP A 99 -22.71 11.25 -5.21
N GLY A 100 -21.88 11.50 -4.19
CA GLY A 100 -21.25 10.47 -3.35
C GLY A 100 -20.00 9.81 -3.96
N GLY A 101 -19.57 10.27 -5.13
CA GLY A 101 -18.38 9.83 -5.86
C GLY A 101 -17.05 10.29 -5.25
N ILE A 102 -15.96 9.93 -5.93
CA ILE A 102 -14.59 10.30 -5.55
C ILE A 102 -14.22 11.62 -6.22
N ASP A 103 -13.76 12.60 -5.46
CA ASP A 103 -13.14 13.81 -6.01
C ASP A 103 -11.74 13.48 -6.55
N TYR A 104 -11.67 13.17 -7.84
CA TYR A 104 -10.41 12.82 -8.50
C TYR A 104 -9.44 14.00 -8.64
N ALA A 105 -9.93 15.24 -8.65
CA ALA A 105 -9.06 16.42 -8.70
C ALA A 105 -8.35 16.60 -7.36
N LEU A 106 -9.07 16.43 -6.25
CA LEU A 106 -8.47 16.36 -4.92
C LEU A 106 -7.52 15.17 -4.80
N ALA A 107 -7.90 13.99 -5.32
CA ALA A 107 -7.04 12.80 -5.27
C ALA A 107 -5.70 13.02 -5.98
N ASP A 108 -5.72 13.58 -7.19
CA ASP A 108 -4.49 13.87 -7.96
C ASP A 108 -3.58 14.85 -7.21
N ARG A 109 -4.13 15.95 -6.68
CA ARG A 109 -3.37 16.92 -5.88
C ARG A 109 -2.74 16.28 -4.65
N LEU A 110 -3.54 15.54 -3.86
CA LEU A 110 -3.06 14.90 -2.63
C LEU A 110 -1.97 13.86 -2.90
N VAL A 111 -2.17 13.01 -3.91
CA VAL A 111 -1.19 11.97 -4.27
C VAL A 111 0.09 12.59 -4.81
N ARG A 112 0.02 13.56 -5.72
CA ARG A 112 1.23 14.21 -6.27
C ARG A 112 1.98 15.02 -5.24
N ALA A 113 1.28 15.72 -4.35
CA ALA A 113 1.93 16.55 -3.34
C ALA A 113 2.57 15.71 -2.22
N ARG A 114 1.90 14.64 -1.77
CA ARG A 114 2.32 13.89 -0.57
C ARG A 114 3.07 12.60 -0.89
N LEU A 115 2.91 12.06 -2.10
CA LEU A 115 3.63 10.91 -2.63
C LEU A 115 4.41 11.35 -3.89
N ALA A 116 5.18 12.44 -3.74
CA ALA A 116 5.85 13.17 -4.83
C ALA A 116 6.88 12.35 -5.62
N VAL A 117 7.47 11.32 -5.02
CA VAL A 117 8.41 10.42 -5.69
C VAL A 117 7.68 9.11 -6.06
N PRO A 118 7.54 8.78 -7.36
CA PRO A 118 7.09 7.46 -7.81
C PRO A 118 8.03 6.36 -7.33
N ILE A 119 7.48 5.18 -7.08
CA ILE A 119 8.23 3.96 -6.85
C ILE A 119 8.72 3.45 -8.22
N GLY A 120 9.97 3.02 -8.31
CA GLY A 120 10.58 2.53 -9.56
C GLY A 120 11.22 3.59 -10.45
N ARG A 121 11.26 4.87 -10.06
CA ARG A 121 12.14 5.89 -10.67
C ARG A 121 13.28 6.19 -9.73
N ASP A 122 14.50 5.96 -10.20
CA ASP A 122 15.72 6.42 -9.53
C ASP A 122 15.70 7.96 -9.47
N PRO A 123 15.68 8.58 -8.27
CA PRO A 123 15.74 10.03 -8.14
C PRO A 123 17.06 10.63 -8.65
N ASP A 124 18.11 9.81 -8.84
CA ASP A 124 19.42 10.22 -9.34
C ASP A 124 19.62 9.97 -10.84
N ALA A 125 18.64 9.38 -11.54
CA ALA A 125 18.64 9.27 -12.99
C ALA A 125 18.34 10.64 -13.66
N ARG A 126 19.26 11.59 -13.48
CA ARG A 126 19.33 12.78 -14.32
C ARG A 126 19.69 12.35 -15.74
N THR A 127 18.90 12.83 -16.68
CA THR A 127 19.11 12.91 -18.13
C THR A 127 20.54 12.59 -18.57
N SER A 128 20.71 11.41 -19.18
CA SER A 128 21.77 11.17 -20.17
C SER A 128 21.27 11.59 -21.55
#